data_AF-A0A317IJ04-F1
#
_entry.id   AF-A0A317IJ04-F1
#
_cell.length_a   1.000
_cell.length_b   1.000
_cell.length_c   1.000
_cell.angle_alpha   90.00
_cell.angle_beta   90.00
_cell.angle_gamma   90.00
#
_symmetry.space_group_name_H-M   'P 1'
#
loop_
_entity.id
_entity.type
_entity.pdbx_description
1 polymer ?
#
loop_
_entity_poly.entity_id
_entity_poly.type
_entity_poly.pdbx_seq_one_letter_code
_entity_poly.pdbx_strand_id
1 'polypeptide(L)'
;MKTSNYLTREEVKEAIEELERECKWKQEALSEKFRQTYEKLKPANLIKETISDIAHSPGLGKNIVRTTFGLGLGFITNKLLNKNSTNVARKIAGTAIQLGISGLFAKRMPRLKSALKNIFSKRKSDSAEAA
;
A
#
# COMPACT_ATOMS: atom_id res chain seq x y z
N MET A 1 59.41 -20.29 40.25
CA MET A 1 60.27 -19.61 39.26
C MET A 1 59.40 -19.30 38.05
N LYS A 2 59.00 -18.03 37.87
CA LYS A 2 58.31 -17.59 36.64
C LYS A 2 59.40 -17.33 35.61
N THR A 3 59.61 -18.28 34.72
CA THR A 3 60.49 -18.10 33.56
C THR A 3 59.79 -17.19 32.57
N SER A 4 60.59 -16.29 32.01
CA SER A 4 60.19 -15.21 31.12
C SER A 4 59.24 -15.67 30.00
N ASN A 5 58.28 -14.81 29.68
CA ASN A 5 57.21 -15.00 28.69
C ASN A 5 57.79 -15.02 27.28
N TYR A 6 58.36 -16.16 26.89
CA TYR A 6 58.76 -16.45 25.51
C TYR A 6 58.13 -17.79 25.14
N LEU A 7 57.06 -17.73 24.34
CA LEU A 7 56.50 -18.93 23.72
C LEU A 7 57.57 -19.55 22.80
N THR A 8 57.73 -20.86 22.88
CA THR A 8 58.55 -21.60 21.92
C THR A 8 57.97 -21.45 20.50
N ARG A 9 58.79 -21.60 19.46
CA ARG A 9 58.35 -21.39 18.06
C ARG A 9 57.10 -22.21 17.70
N GLU A 10 56.96 -23.39 18.30
CA GLU A 10 55.81 -24.28 18.08
C GLU A 10 54.54 -23.76 18.77
N GLU A 11 54.63 -23.31 20.03
CA GLU A 11 53.49 -22.72 20.76
C GLU A 11 52.98 -21.44 20.10
N VAL A 12 53.87 -20.60 19.55
CA VAL A 12 53.47 -19.41 18.77
C VAL A 12 52.72 -19.82 17.50
N LYS A 13 53.19 -20.87 16.82
CA LYS A 13 52.58 -21.36 15.58
C LYS A 13 51.18 -21.90 15.84
N GLU A 14 51.03 -22.69 16.89
CA GLU A 14 49.75 -23.27 17.30
C GLU A 14 48.75 -22.18 17.72
N ALA A 15 49.21 -21.17 18.46
CA ALA A 15 48.39 -20.01 18.81
C ALA A 15 47.99 -19.18 17.57
N ILE A 16 48.87 -19.01 16.59
CA ILE A 16 48.54 -18.33 15.32
C ILE A 16 47.48 -19.12 14.56
N GLU A 17 47.64 -20.43 14.43
CA GLU A 17 46.65 -21.28 13.73
C GLU A 17 45.28 -21.26 14.42
N GLU A 18 45.25 -21.23 15.75
CA GLU A 18 44.01 -21.09 16.52
C GLU A 18 43.35 -19.73 16.29
N LEU A 19 44.14 -18.65 16.36
CA LEU A 19 43.66 -17.29 16.11
C LEU A 19 43.18 -17.09 14.66
N GLU A 20 43.83 -17.70 13.67
CA GLU A 20 43.40 -17.67 12.27
C GLU A 20 42.06 -18.38 12.07
N ARG A 21 41.87 -19.54 12.70
CA ARG A 21 40.59 -20.26 12.70
C ARG A 21 39.48 -19.41 13.32
N GLU A 22 39.73 -18.80 14.48
CA GLU A 22 38.76 -17.92 15.13
C GLU A 22 38.43 -16.69 14.27
N CYS A 23 39.44 -16.05 13.68
CA CYS A 23 39.26 -14.85 12.88
C CYS A 23 38.42 -15.16 11.63
N LYS A 24 38.69 -16.30 10.97
CA LYS A 24 37.93 -16.76 9.81
C LYS A 24 36.47 -17.04 10.16
N TRP A 25 36.21 -17.73 11.27
CA TRP A 25 34.85 -17.97 11.75
C TRP A 25 34.11 -16.66 12.07
N LYS A 26 34.77 -15.73 12.77
CA LYS A 26 34.20 -14.41 13.09
C LYS A 26 33.88 -13.61 11.82
N GLN A 27 34.73 -13.67 10.82
CA GLN A 27 34.52 -12.99 9.54
C GLN A 27 33.31 -13.56 8.76
N GLU A 28 33.17 -14.88 8.72
CA GLU A 28 32.04 -15.55 8.09
C GLU A 28 30.73 -15.24 8.83
N ALA A 29 30.73 -15.32 10.17
CA ALA A 29 29.58 -14.98 11.00
C ALA A 29 29.16 -13.52 10.83
N LEU A 30 30.11 -12.59 10.74
CA LEU A 30 29.82 -11.17 10.53
C LEU A 30 29.25 -10.91 9.14
N SER A 31 29.82 -11.53 8.09
CA SER A 31 29.28 -11.42 6.73
C SER A 31 27.85 -11.95 6.63
N GLU A 32 27.56 -13.07 7.30
CA GLU A 32 26.23 -13.64 7.32
C GLU A 32 25.23 -12.74 8.06
N LYS A 33 25.61 -12.19 9.22
CA LYS A 33 24.79 -11.21 9.95
C LYS A 33 24.55 -9.94 9.14
N PHE A 34 25.58 -9.46 8.43
CA PHE A 34 25.45 -8.30 7.56
C PHE A 34 24.50 -8.58 6.39
N ARG A 35 24.64 -9.73 5.73
CA ARG A 35 23.74 -10.17 4.64
C ARG A 35 22.30 -10.30 5.11
N GLN A 36 22.07 -10.94 6.26
CA GLN A 36 20.72 -11.06 6.84
C GLN A 36 20.12 -9.71 7.19
N THR A 37 20.90 -8.81 7.78
CA THR A 37 20.44 -7.45 8.12
C THR A 37 20.15 -6.65 6.86
N TYR A 38 21.01 -6.74 5.85
CA TYR A 38 20.81 -6.11 4.56
C TYR A 38 19.55 -6.63 3.85
N GLU A 39 19.31 -7.95 3.86
CA GLU A 39 18.08 -8.55 3.34
C GLU A 39 16.85 -8.03 4.09
N LYS A 40 16.90 -7.91 5.41
CA LYS A 40 15.78 -7.37 6.20
C LYS A 40 15.53 -5.89 5.95
N LEU A 41 16.58 -5.10 5.72
CA LEU A 41 16.49 -3.67 5.39
C LEU A 41 15.98 -3.40 3.96
N LYS A 42 15.83 -4.43 3.11
CA LYS A 42 15.20 -4.25 1.80
C LYS A 42 13.77 -3.73 1.99
N PRO A 43 13.34 -2.72 1.22
CA PRO A 43 12.01 -2.12 1.36
C PRO A 43 10.88 -3.15 1.29
N ALA A 44 11.02 -4.16 0.43
CA ALA A 44 10.05 -5.24 0.29
C ALA A 44 9.89 -6.07 1.57
N ASN A 45 11.00 -6.38 2.26
CA ASN A 45 10.99 -7.16 3.49
C ASN A 45 10.52 -6.32 4.68
N LEU A 46 10.89 -5.03 4.72
CA LEU A 46 10.36 -4.08 5.72
C LEU A 46 8.84 -3.94 5.62
N ILE A 47 8.30 -3.78 4.42
CA ILE A 47 6.84 -3.71 4.19
C ILE A 47 6.18 -5.02 4.61
N LYS A 48 6.78 -6.18 4.28
CA LYS A 48 6.25 -7.49 4.64
C LYS A 48 6.22 -7.72 6.15
N GLU A 49 7.31 -7.45 6.86
CA GLU A 49 7.38 -7.59 8.32
C GLU A 49 6.42 -6.60 8.99
N THR A 50 6.38 -5.33 8.55
CA THR A 50 5.46 -4.32 9.09
C THR A 50 3.99 -4.69 8.87
N ILE A 51 3.61 -5.18 7.69
CA ILE A 51 2.22 -5.62 7.43
C ILE A 51 1.89 -6.87 8.27
N SER A 52 2.83 -7.81 8.39
CA SER A 52 2.64 -9.01 9.20
C SER A 52 2.45 -8.67 10.67
N ASP A 53 3.31 -7.83 11.25
CA ASP A 53 3.22 -7.41 12.65
C ASP A 53 1.93 -6.64 12.93
N ILE A 54 1.53 -5.77 11.99
CA ILE A 54 0.30 -5.01 12.14
C ILE A 54 -0.95 -5.91 11.98
N ALA A 55 -0.89 -6.92 11.12
CA ALA A 55 -1.98 -7.89 10.96
C ALA A 55 -2.17 -8.76 12.21
N HIS A 56 -1.09 -9.11 12.91
CA HIS A 56 -1.15 -9.88 14.16
C HIS A 56 -1.53 -9.01 15.38
N SER A 57 -1.36 -7.69 15.31
CA SER A 57 -1.76 -6.79 16.39
C SER A 57 -3.30 -6.61 16.43
N PRO A 58 -3.95 -6.86 17.59
CA PRO A 58 -5.40 -6.75 17.71
C PRO A 58 -5.84 -5.28 17.56
N GLY A 59 -6.54 -4.98 16.47
CA GLY A 59 -7.16 -3.67 16.22
C GLY A 59 -6.59 -2.89 15.03
N LEU A 60 -5.29 -2.96 14.76
CA LEU A 60 -4.68 -2.20 13.65
C LEU A 60 -4.92 -2.85 12.28
N GLY A 61 -5.08 -4.18 12.20
CA GLY A 61 -5.40 -4.86 10.95
C GLY A 61 -6.64 -4.30 10.27
N LYS A 62 -7.69 -3.92 11.03
CA LYS A 62 -8.91 -3.31 10.49
C LYS A 62 -8.64 -1.93 9.86
N ASN A 63 -7.76 -1.14 10.47
CA ASN A 63 -7.40 0.19 9.98
C ASN A 63 -6.50 0.12 8.74
N ILE A 64 -5.56 -0.83 8.70
CA ILE A 64 -4.75 -1.07 7.48
C ILE A 64 -5.63 -1.55 6.34
N VAL A 65 -6.50 -2.54 6.57
CA VAL A 65 -7.39 -3.02 5.51
C VAL A 65 -8.20 -1.86 4.95
N ARG A 66 -8.75 -0.98 5.80
CA ARG A 66 -9.50 0.20 5.36
C ARG A 66 -8.63 1.21 4.59
N THR A 67 -7.41 1.49 5.05
CA THR A 67 -6.49 2.42 4.40
C THR A 67 -5.97 1.88 3.07
N THR A 68 -5.57 0.60 3.01
CA THR A 68 -5.15 -0.08 1.77
C THR A 68 -6.31 -0.17 0.79
N PHE A 69 -7.54 -0.43 1.26
CA PHE A 69 -8.72 -0.35 0.39
C PHE A 69 -8.93 1.07 -0.14
N GLY A 70 -8.83 2.10 0.72
CA GLY A 70 -8.98 3.49 0.32
C GLY A 70 -7.90 3.95 -0.66
N LEU A 71 -6.65 3.54 -0.47
CA LEU A 71 -5.53 3.82 -1.36
C LEU A 71 -5.62 3.03 -2.66
N GLY A 72 -6.00 1.74 -2.60
CA GLY A 72 -6.19 0.90 -3.78
C GLY A 72 -7.37 1.38 -4.63
N LEU A 73 -8.50 1.68 -3.98
CA LEU A 73 -9.66 2.28 -4.64
C LEU A 73 -9.31 3.65 -5.19
N GLY A 74 -8.64 4.50 -4.40
CA GLY A 74 -8.16 5.81 -4.83
C GLY A 74 -7.23 5.73 -6.03
N PHE A 75 -6.31 4.76 -6.07
CA PHE A 75 -5.40 4.52 -7.19
C PHE A 75 -6.16 4.02 -8.44
N ILE A 76 -7.08 3.08 -8.28
CA ILE A 76 -7.95 2.59 -9.37
C ILE A 76 -8.81 3.74 -9.91
N THR A 77 -9.41 4.54 -9.04
CA THR A 77 -10.19 5.73 -9.37
C THR A 77 -9.32 6.76 -10.09
N ASN A 78 -8.12 7.06 -9.58
CA ASN A 78 -7.23 8.02 -10.22
C ASN A 78 -6.80 7.51 -11.60
N LYS A 79 -6.55 6.20 -11.74
CA LYS A 79 -6.22 5.56 -13.02
C LYS A 79 -7.40 5.58 -14.01
N LEU A 80 -8.64 5.44 -13.53
CA LEU A 80 -9.88 5.54 -14.33
C LEU A 80 -10.22 7.00 -14.71
N LEU A 81 -9.90 7.96 -13.85
CA LEU A 81 -10.15 9.39 -14.05
C LEU A 81 -9.01 10.10 -14.79
N ASN A 82 -7.82 9.50 -14.88
CA ASN A 82 -6.67 10.12 -15.52
C ASN A 82 -6.91 10.30 -17.03
N LYS A 83 -6.73 11.54 -17.51
CA LYS A 83 -7.05 12.01 -18.87
C LYS A 83 -6.29 11.26 -19.98
N ASN A 84 -5.15 10.63 -19.65
CA ASN A 84 -4.29 9.91 -20.59
C ASN A 84 -4.59 8.41 -20.73
N SER A 85 -5.59 7.82 -20.04
CA SER A 85 -5.92 6.41 -20.21
C SER A 85 -7.01 6.18 -21.26
N THR A 86 -6.65 5.47 -22.33
CA THR A 86 -7.49 5.17 -23.48
C THR A 86 -8.54 4.09 -23.16
N ASN A 87 -9.79 4.55 -23.09
CA ASN A 87 -10.95 4.05 -23.85
C ASN A 87 -11.86 2.87 -23.43
N VAL A 88 -11.55 1.98 -22.48
CA VAL A 88 -12.50 0.87 -22.16
C VAL A 88 -13.05 0.92 -20.74
N ALA A 89 -12.19 0.92 -19.72
CA ALA A 89 -12.63 0.84 -18.33
C ALA A 89 -13.50 2.05 -17.90
N ARG A 90 -13.15 3.26 -18.36
CA ARG A 90 -13.95 4.47 -18.16
C ARG A 90 -15.32 4.39 -18.85
N LYS A 91 -15.40 3.82 -20.05
CA LYS A 91 -16.68 3.65 -20.75
C LYS A 91 -17.58 2.68 -19.99
N ILE A 92 -17.04 1.54 -19.54
CA ILE A 92 -17.79 0.56 -18.74
C ILE A 92 -18.28 1.19 -17.43
N ALA A 93 -17.42 1.90 -16.71
CA ALA A 93 -17.79 2.58 -15.48
C ALA A 93 -18.86 3.67 -15.72
N GLY A 94 -18.69 4.49 -16.74
CA GLY A 94 -19.66 5.53 -17.13
C GLY A 94 -21.01 4.95 -17.55
N THR A 95 -21.01 3.88 -18.33
CA THR A 95 -22.23 3.17 -18.74
C THR A 95 -22.90 2.50 -17.55
N ALA A 96 -22.16 1.87 -16.64
CA ALA A 96 -22.74 1.27 -15.43
C ALA A 96 -23.41 2.32 -14.53
N ILE A 97 -22.75 3.47 -14.34
CA ILE A 97 -23.32 4.61 -13.61
C ILE A 97 -24.57 5.12 -14.31
N GLN A 98 -24.51 5.31 -15.64
CA GLN A 98 -25.65 5.77 -16.43
C GLN A 98 -26.82 4.79 -16.35
N LEU A 99 -26.59 3.48 -16.44
CA LEU A 99 -27.63 2.45 -16.31
C LEU A 99 -28.23 2.40 -14.90
N GLY A 100 -27.40 2.55 -13.85
CA GLY A 100 -27.86 2.62 -12.47
C GLY A 100 -28.75 3.84 -12.22
N ILE A 101 -28.31 5.01 -12.69
CA ILE A 101 -29.08 6.25 -12.63
C ILE A 101 -30.36 6.09 -13.47
N SER A 102 -30.27 5.68 -14.73
CA SER A 102 -31.43 5.48 -15.61
C SER A 102 -32.45 4.50 -15.03
N GLY A 103 -32.03 3.41 -14.39
CA GLY A 103 -32.94 2.46 -13.73
C GLY A 103 -33.69 3.06 -12.54
N LEU A 104 -33.03 3.90 -11.75
CA LEU A 104 -33.66 4.64 -10.64
C LEU A 104 -34.58 5.76 -11.13
N PHE A 105 -34.15 6.48 -12.17
CA PHE A 105 -34.93 7.55 -12.79
C PHE A 105 -36.16 7.00 -13.53
N ALA A 106 -36.06 5.85 -14.22
CA ALA A 106 -37.19 5.19 -14.86
C ALA A 106 -38.28 4.79 -13.85
N LYS A 107 -37.89 4.28 -12.68
CA LYS A 107 -38.83 3.94 -11.60
C LYS A 107 -39.49 5.17 -10.95
N ARG A 108 -38.85 6.34 -10.98
CA ARG A 108 -39.36 7.60 -10.40
C ARG A 108 -39.91 8.59 -11.43
N MET A 109 -39.86 8.26 -12.71
CA MET A 109 -40.21 9.13 -13.84
C MET A 109 -41.61 9.77 -13.75
N PRO A 110 -42.67 9.10 -13.25
CA PRO A 110 -43.98 9.75 -13.09
C PRO A 110 -43.98 10.87 -12.04
N ARG A 111 -43.23 10.70 -10.95
CA ARG A 111 -43.10 11.71 -9.86
C ARG A 111 -42.10 12.80 -10.21
N LEU A 112 -41.04 12.47 -10.93
CA LEU A 112 -40.06 13.44 -11.40
C LEU A 112 -40.63 14.33 -12.51
N LYS A 113 -41.42 13.77 -13.46
CA LYS A 113 -42.10 14.59 -14.49
C LYS A 113 -43.07 15.59 -13.87
N SER A 114 -43.83 15.20 -12.85
CA SER A 114 -44.76 16.11 -12.16
C SER A 114 -44.03 17.15 -11.31
N ALA A 115 -42.97 16.76 -10.58
CA ALA A 115 -42.14 17.70 -9.84
C ALA A 115 -41.44 18.72 -10.76
N LEU A 116 -40.86 18.26 -11.88
CA LEU A 116 -40.24 19.13 -12.87
C LEU A 116 -41.28 20.00 -13.57
N LYS A 117 -42.45 19.47 -13.93
CA LYS A 117 -43.54 20.25 -14.53
C LYS A 117 -44.02 21.36 -13.60
N ASN A 118 -44.16 21.08 -12.30
CA ASN A 118 -44.56 22.08 -11.30
C ASN A 118 -43.49 23.17 -11.10
N ILE A 119 -42.20 22.82 -11.15
CA ILE A 119 -41.10 23.80 -11.07
C ILE A 119 -41.02 24.64 -12.34
N PHE A 120 -41.23 24.04 -13.51
CA PHE A 120 -41.20 24.75 -14.79
C PHE A 120 -42.44 25.62 -15.03
N SER A 121 -43.62 25.19 -14.57
CA SER A 121 -44.86 25.98 -14.66
C SER A 121 -44.87 27.15 -13.68
N LYS A 122 -44.32 26.97 -12.47
CA LYS A 122 -44.17 28.06 -11.50
C LYS A 122 -43.27 29.18 -12.05
N ARG A 123 -42.15 28.82 -12.69
CA ARG A 123 -41.25 29.80 -13.31
C ARG A 123 -41.87 30.57 -14.50
N LYS A 124 -42.86 30.00 -15.19
CA LYS A 124 -43.54 30.66 -16.32
C LYS A 124 -44.61 31.64 -15.87
N SER A 125 -45.23 31.42 -14.70
CA SER A 125 -46.19 32.35 -14.08
C SER A 125 -45.50 33.62 -13.58
N ASP A 126 -44.34 33.47 -12.95
CA ASP A 126 -43.59 34.61 -12.39
C ASP A 126 -42.98 35.54 -13.47
N SER A 127 -42.86 35.07 -14.72
CA SER A 127 -42.35 35.86 -15.85
C SER A 127 -43.45 36.53 -16.68
N ALA A 128 -44.72 36.21 -16.45
CA ALA A 128 -45.87 36.80 -17.16
C ALA A 128 -46.53 37.96 -16.40
N GLU A 129 -46.14 38.19 -15.15
CA GLU A 129 -46.64 39.30 -14.30
C GLU A 129 -45.63 40.46 -14.19
N ALA A 130 -44.47 40.34 -14.87
CA ALA A 130 -43.41 41.35 -14.92
C ALA A 130 -43.22 41.97 -16.33
N ALA A 131 -44.20 41.81 -17.24
CA ALA A 131 -44.25 42.43 -18.56
C ALA A 131 -45.60 43.11 -18.76
#